data_AF-A0A7K4B0D8-F1
#
_entry.id   AF-A0A7K4B0D8-F1
#
_cell.length_a   1.000
_cell.length_b   1.000
_cell.length_c   1.000
_cell.angle_alpha   90.00
_cell.angle_beta   90.00
_cell.angle_gamma   90.00
#
_symmetry.space_group_name_H-M   'P 1'
#
loop_
_entity.id
_entity.type
_entity.pdbx_description
1 polymer ?
#
loop_
_entity_poly.entity_id
_entity_poly.type
_entity_poly.pdbx_seq_one_letter_code
_entity_poly.pdbx_strand_id
1 'polypeptide(L)'
;METENPSDLNNIGDDKGFTDLVAANQSGTGKIEVEDDSFTGSIFPTINNRPDIILLIGAKKFIEGWDSFRVSSMGLFNIGKKEGPEIIQLFGRGVRLKGKDNSLKRSGYGNGADTPDYLPYPETLSIYGIEAEYLATFREFIGVGEEIRQVARKVFQIPTKPDNRLVTKTPLYLPKIEPSLFKEYNFIRFHLLYDKPLHLTVDLRPIVEIGKSTDYTAIHDQIREKPAKFPTKYINVLNWDRIVWSLDEIRHRKGWHNLVYDIPSLRQILESDQYELYCRGDLLHPRSYTDIAHLEEIASTIIRKYVIAFYHRMQNEWAKKTLDVEVVSETHPNINFRYTISVSSKDARIKSEVEDLLTLKKSEIFGAQNNPPIRNVYWDRHLYQPLLAAWTGDKEILTIQPVGINEGEEQFVIDLAAYLTSEKERYSVYECFLLRNRARLGVGLFETAYFYPDFIFWMIKGNLQQIVFLDPHGLAHDTDKDREKQNLCKNIRKDYEPFIQRRLKEKGISTEILLDAYIVSVTDPKTVSDNFKGIPEKSHVVYQKNSGYIREIFEGLAIVQ
;
A
#
# COMPACT_ATOMS: atom_id res chain seq x y z
N MET A 1 -52.78 2.94 24.35
CA MET A 1 -51.58 3.49 23.71
C MET A 1 -50.42 2.67 24.23
N GLU A 2 -50.11 1.57 23.55
CA GLU A 2 -48.82 0.90 23.72
C GLU A 2 -47.80 1.82 23.06
N THR A 3 -47.04 2.56 23.86
CA THR A 3 -45.83 3.22 23.35
C THR A 3 -44.80 2.11 23.13
N GLU A 4 -44.74 1.56 21.92
CA GLU A 4 -43.62 0.71 21.52
C GLU A 4 -42.35 1.55 21.63
N ASN A 5 -41.47 1.18 22.56
CA ASN A 5 -40.19 1.84 22.68
C ASN A 5 -39.31 1.39 21.50
N PRO A 6 -38.69 2.32 20.75
CA PRO A 6 -37.89 1.97 19.59
C PRO A 6 -36.63 1.18 19.99
N SER A 7 -36.33 0.11 19.25
CA SER A 7 -35.08 -0.66 19.43
C SER A 7 -33.89 -0.09 18.65
N ASP A 8 -34.17 0.74 17.65
CA ASP A 8 -33.20 1.29 16.70
C ASP A 8 -33.37 2.81 16.61
N LEU A 9 -32.27 3.54 16.49
CA LEU A 9 -32.28 5.00 16.35
C LEU A 9 -31.50 5.43 15.10
N ASN A 10 -32.16 6.16 14.20
CA ASN A 10 -31.56 6.74 12.99
C ASN A 10 -31.42 8.27 13.14
N ASN A 11 -30.21 8.81 13.05
CA ASN A 11 -29.92 10.24 13.17
C ASN A 11 -29.16 10.74 11.93
N ILE A 12 -29.94 11.16 10.95
CA ILE A 12 -29.53 11.30 9.54
C ILE A 12 -29.10 12.71 9.15
N GLY A 13 -29.30 13.70 10.02
CA GLY A 13 -28.83 15.09 9.84
C GLY A 13 -29.59 15.92 8.81
N ASP A 14 -30.12 15.29 7.76
CA ASP A 14 -31.04 15.86 6.77
C ASP A 14 -32.34 15.04 6.73
N ASP A 15 -33.24 15.32 7.66
CA ASP A 15 -34.48 14.57 7.83
C ASP A 15 -35.41 14.72 6.60
N LYS A 16 -35.36 15.88 5.94
CA LYS A 16 -36.18 16.16 4.76
C LYS A 16 -35.67 15.42 3.52
N GLY A 17 -34.36 15.48 3.26
CA GLY A 17 -33.76 14.77 2.13
C GLY A 17 -33.94 13.24 2.23
N PHE A 18 -33.87 12.69 3.45
CA PHE A 18 -34.12 11.27 3.67
C PHE A 18 -35.58 10.89 3.48
N THR A 19 -36.53 11.67 4.03
CA THR A 19 -37.96 11.39 3.85
C THR A 19 -38.37 11.48 2.39
N ASP A 20 -37.82 12.42 1.63
CA ASP A 20 -38.00 12.52 0.17
C ASP A 20 -37.44 11.28 -0.56
N LEU A 21 -36.25 10.79 -0.17
CA LEU A 21 -35.64 9.58 -0.73
C LEU A 21 -36.42 8.31 -0.39
N VAL A 22 -36.90 8.19 0.85
CA VAL A 22 -37.74 7.07 1.27
C VAL A 22 -39.04 7.08 0.47
N ALA A 23 -39.71 8.22 0.36
CA ALA A 23 -40.92 8.37 -0.44
C ALA A 23 -40.69 8.02 -1.92
N ALA A 24 -39.55 8.41 -2.50
CA ALA A 24 -39.21 8.15 -3.89
C ALA A 24 -38.81 6.69 -4.19
N ASN A 25 -38.35 5.92 -3.20
CA ASN A 25 -37.79 4.58 -3.37
C ASN A 25 -38.59 3.45 -2.69
N GLN A 26 -39.77 3.73 -2.14
CA GLN A 26 -40.67 2.70 -1.58
C GLN A 26 -41.12 1.73 -2.69
N SER A 27 -40.53 0.53 -2.72
CA SER A 27 -40.96 -0.57 -3.59
C SER A 27 -40.99 -1.87 -2.78
N GLY A 28 -42.21 -2.39 -2.54
CA GLY A 28 -42.45 -3.56 -1.68
C GLY A 28 -43.77 -3.47 -0.87
N THR A 29 -44.08 -4.50 -0.08
CA THR A 29 -45.33 -4.63 0.69
C THR A 29 -45.34 -3.90 2.05
N GLY A 30 -44.25 -3.24 2.44
CA GLY A 30 -44.17 -2.43 3.66
C GLY A 30 -44.11 -0.95 3.31
N LYS A 31 -45.23 -0.23 3.45
CA LYS A 31 -45.21 1.24 3.43
C LYS A 31 -44.58 1.71 4.75
N ILE A 32 -43.53 2.51 4.64
CA ILE A 32 -42.95 3.20 5.81
C ILE A 32 -43.82 4.42 6.03
N GLU A 33 -44.61 4.41 7.11
CA GLU A 33 -45.37 5.57 7.57
C GLU A 33 -44.42 6.50 8.32
N VAL A 34 -44.41 7.77 7.93
CA VAL A 34 -43.60 8.81 8.57
C VAL A 34 -44.55 9.67 9.39
N GLU A 35 -44.38 9.64 10.71
CA GLU A 35 -45.13 10.49 11.64
C GLU A 35 -44.20 11.54 12.24
N ASP A 36 -44.67 12.79 12.31
CA ASP A 36 -43.96 13.87 12.99
C ASP A 36 -44.24 13.81 14.49
N ASP A 37 -43.27 13.35 15.28
CA ASP A 37 -43.33 13.49 16.74
C ASP A 37 -42.75 14.85 17.17
N SER A 38 -43.64 15.84 17.29
CA SER A 38 -43.29 17.20 17.73
C SER A 38 -43.23 17.35 19.25
N PHE A 39 -43.66 16.33 20.01
CA PHE A 39 -43.94 16.43 21.44
C PHE A 39 -42.92 15.70 22.31
N THR A 40 -42.26 14.66 21.80
CA THR A 40 -41.13 14.03 22.50
C THR A 40 -39.82 14.76 22.19
N GLY A 41 -39.04 15.05 23.24
CA GLY A 41 -37.68 15.56 23.07
C GLY A 41 -36.77 14.51 22.42
N SER A 42 -35.64 14.95 21.84
CA SER A 42 -34.68 14.04 21.20
C SER A 42 -34.29 12.89 22.15
N ILE A 43 -34.32 11.67 21.64
CA ILE A 43 -33.93 10.46 22.40
C ILE A 43 -32.40 10.38 22.56
N PHE A 44 -31.65 10.99 21.63
CA PHE A 44 -30.19 10.89 21.54
C PHE A 44 -29.43 11.29 22.84
N PRO A 45 -29.77 12.40 23.53
CA PRO A 45 -29.14 12.76 24.81
C PRO A 45 -29.35 11.74 25.94
N THR A 46 -30.38 10.90 25.84
CA THR A 46 -30.74 9.90 26.87
C THR A 46 -30.31 8.48 26.52
N ILE A 47 -29.63 8.27 25.40
CA ILE A 47 -29.33 6.95 24.84
C ILE A 47 -28.52 6.05 25.79
N ASN A 48 -27.69 6.61 26.66
CA ASN A 48 -26.94 5.85 27.65
C ASN A 48 -27.83 5.17 28.70
N ASN A 49 -29.04 5.70 28.92
CA ASN A 49 -30.02 5.18 29.86
C ASN A 49 -31.16 4.39 29.18
N ARG A 50 -31.02 4.08 27.88
CA ARG A 50 -32.01 3.38 27.05
C ARG A 50 -31.50 2.01 26.61
N PRO A 51 -31.53 0.99 27.49
CA PRO A 51 -31.01 -0.35 27.18
C PRO A 51 -31.77 -1.04 26.04
N ASP A 52 -32.99 -0.60 25.78
CA ASP A 52 -33.86 -1.00 24.67
C ASP A 52 -33.29 -0.65 23.29
N ILE A 53 -32.49 0.41 23.18
CA ILE A 53 -31.86 0.81 21.91
C ILE A 53 -30.56 0.03 21.71
N ILE A 54 -30.50 -0.83 20.70
CA ILE A 54 -29.36 -1.71 20.41
C ILE A 54 -28.63 -1.38 19.10
N LEU A 55 -29.29 -0.64 18.19
CA LEU A 55 -28.72 -0.20 16.92
C LEU A 55 -28.82 1.32 16.78
N LEU A 56 -27.74 1.92 16.31
CA LEU A 56 -27.62 3.35 16.09
C LEU A 56 -27.01 3.58 14.71
N ILE A 57 -27.71 4.34 13.87
CA ILE A 57 -27.24 4.73 12.54
C ILE A 57 -27.28 6.25 12.44
N GLY A 58 -26.27 6.86 11.82
CA GLY A 58 -26.28 8.31 11.67
C GLY A 58 -25.13 8.90 10.88
N ALA A 59 -25.35 10.11 10.40
CA ALA A 59 -24.46 10.83 9.49
C ALA A 59 -23.75 11.98 10.23
N LYS A 60 -22.41 11.92 10.31
CA LYS A 60 -21.47 12.92 10.86
C LYS A 60 -21.69 13.43 12.30
N LYS A 61 -22.89 13.31 12.89
CA LYS A 61 -23.23 13.82 14.23
C LYS A 61 -22.56 13.07 15.39
N PHE A 62 -22.11 11.83 15.16
CA PHE A 62 -21.28 11.09 16.12
C PHE A 62 -19.85 11.63 16.25
N ILE A 63 -19.42 12.51 15.34
CA ILE A 63 -18.13 13.20 15.40
C ILE A 63 -18.19 14.38 16.39
N GLU A 64 -19.38 14.96 16.59
CA GLU A 64 -19.58 16.19 17.38
C GLU A 64 -19.63 15.96 18.91
N GLY A 65 -19.65 14.70 19.36
CA GLY A 65 -19.43 14.32 20.77
C GLY A 65 -20.55 13.46 21.36
N TRP A 66 -20.23 12.21 21.69
CA TRP A 66 -21.14 11.26 22.34
C TRP A 66 -20.35 10.26 23.18
N ASP A 67 -20.39 10.33 24.50
CA ASP A 67 -19.65 9.37 25.34
C ASP A 67 -20.53 8.17 25.69
N SER A 68 -20.24 6.97 25.15
CA SER A 68 -20.99 5.75 25.48
C SER A 68 -20.12 4.52 25.70
N PHE A 69 -20.42 3.80 26.78
CA PHE A 69 -19.82 2.50 27.14
C PHE A 69 -20.54 1.29 26.54
N ARG A 70 -21.62 1.50 25.77
CA ARG A 70 -22.52 0.44 25.29
C ARG A 70 -22.15 -0.09 23.90
N VAL A 71 -21.19 0.55 23.22
CA VAL A 71 -20.80 0.19 21.85
C VAL A 71 -19.83 -0.97 21.87
N SER A 72 -20.24 -2.11 21.31
CA SER A 72 -19.42 -3.31 21.13
C SER A 72 -19.10 -3.61 19.66
N SER A 73 -19.80 -2.97 18.72
CA SER A 73 -19.60 -3.14 17.28
C SER A 73 -19.84 -1.83 16.54
N MET A 74 -19.02 -1.55 15.53
CA MET A 74 -19.10 -0.36 14.70
C MET A 74 -18.95 -0.71 13.22
N GLY A 75 -19.93 -0.29 12.42
CA GLY A 75 -19.88 -0.38 10.96
C GLY A 75 -19.63 0.98 10.33
N LEU A 76 -18.66 1.08 9.42
CA LEU A 76 -18.24 2.34 8.82
C LEU A 76 -18.46 2.28 7.30
N PHE A 77 -19.38 3.13 6.82
CA PHE A 77 -19.84 3.17 5.43
C PHE A 77 -19.38 4.46 4.76
N ASN A 78 -18.48 4.39 3.77
CA ASN A 78 -17.99 5.54 2.98
C ASN A 78 -17.35 6.71 3.79
N ILE A 79 -17.00 6.49 5.05
CA ILE A 79 -16.28 7.46 5.90
C ILE A 79 -14.76 7.24 5.67
N GLY A 80 -13.97 8.30 5.46
CA GLY A 80 -12.50 8.21 5.39
C GLY A 80 -11.82 8.39 4.03
N LYS A 81 -12.55 8.69 2.95
CA LYS A 81 -11.94 8.96 1.62
C LYS A 81 -11.12 10.27 1.54
N LYS A 82 -11.32 11.20 2.48
CA LYS A 82 -10.60 12.50 2.58
C LYS A 82 -10.36 13.00 4.02
N GLU A 83 -11.16 12.56 4.99
CA GLU A 83 -11.23 13.12 6.35
C GLU A 83 -10.67 12.13 7.40
N GLY A 84 -9.37 11.85 7.33
CA GLY A 84 -8.66 11.05 8.36
C GLY A 84 -8.82 11.57 9.81
N PRO A 85 -8.79 12.89 10.08
CA PRO A 85 -8.92 13.43 11.43
C PRO A 85 -10.30 13.24 12.09
N GLU A 86 -11.38 13.16 11.32
CA GLU A 86 -12.76 13.06 11.85
C GLU A 86 -13.06 11.66 12.40
N ILE A 87 -12.52 10.62 11.78
CA ILE A 87 -12.65 9.24 12.26
C ILE A 87 -12.01 9.10 13.65
N ILE A 88 -10.83 9.69 13.86
CA ILE A 88 -10.13 9.66 15.15
C ILE A 88 -10.94 10.40 16.22
N GLN A 89 -11.59 11.52 15.88
CA GLN A 89 -12.48 12.22 16.81
C GLN A 89 -13.66 11.34 17.23
N LEU A 90 -14.18 10.50 16.33
CA LEU A 90 -15.24 9.54 16.64
C LEU A 90 -14.79 8.47 17.65
N PHE A 91 -13.56 7.97 17.60
CA PHE A 91 -13.05 7.04 18.63
C PHE A 91 -12.59 7.75 19.91
N GLY A 92 -12.02 8.95 19.78
CA GLY A 92 -11.55 9.76 20.91
C GLY A 92 -12.66 10.38 21.74
N ARG A 93 -13.86 10.60 21.17
CA ARG A 93 -15.00 11.25 21.83
C ARG A 93 -16.29 10.42 21.84
N GLY A 94 -16.39 9.39 21.00
CA GLY A 94 -17.63 8.67 20.67
C GLY A 94 -17.80 7.30 21.34
N VAL A 95 -16.70 6.55 21.54
CA VAL A 95 -16.76 5.16 21.99
C VAL A 95 -15.79 4.91 23.12
N ARG A 96 -16.32 4.39 24.23
CA ARG A 96 -15.52 3.93 25.36
C ARG A 96 -15.77 2.45 25.58
N LEU A 97 -14.69 1.69 25.75
CA LEU A 97 -14.81 0.34 26.27
C LEU A 97 -14.94 0.42 27.78
N LYS A 98 -15.85 -0.38 28.35
CA LYS A 98 -16.01 -0.49 29.80
C LYS A 98 -14.84 -1.31 30.36
N GLY A 99 -13.71 -0.66 30.61
CA GLY A 99 -12.52 -1.29 31.18
C GLY A 99 -12.57 -1.41 32.71
N LYS A 100 -11.44 -1.80 33.30
CA LYS A 100 -11.30 -2.05 34.74
C LYS A 100 -11.63 -0.80 35.55
N ASP A 101 -12.49 -0.93 36.57
CA ASP A 101 -12.92 0.17 37.46
C ASP A 101 -13.49 1.40 36.72
N ASN A 102 -14.19 1.18 35.60
CA ASN A 102 -14.66 2.24 34.68
C ASN A 102 -13.53 3.09 34.08
N SER A 103 -12.31 2.57 34.02
CA SER A 103 -11.18 3.20 33.35
C SER A 103 -11.06 2.74 31.89
N LEU A 104 -10.28 3.48 31.12
CA LEU A 104 -9.90 3.11 29.74
C LEU A 104 -8.90 1.94 29.67
N LYS A 105 -8.49 1.37 30.81
CA LYS A 105 -7.49 0.30 30.86
C LYS A 105 -8.16 -1.07 30.79
N ARG A 106 -7.57 -1.94 29.96
CA ARG A 106 -7.94 -3.37 29.91
C ARG A 106 -7.61 -4.03 31.23
N SER A 107 -8.41 -5.02 31.60
CA SER A 107 -8.22 -5.77 32.86
C SER A 107 -6.85 -6.44 32.97
N GLY A 108 -6.20 -6.74 31.84
CA GLY A 108 -4.84 -7.29 31.76
C GLY A 108 -3.68 -6.27 31.80
N TYR A 109 -3.95 -4.96 31.91
CA TYR A 109 -2.91 -3.94 31.95
C TYR A 109 -2.30 -3.82 33.36
N GLY A 110 -1.20 -4.56 33.59
CA GLY A 110 -0.43 -4.59 34.85
C GLY A 110 -0.60 -5.92 35.60
N ASN A 111 0.52 -6.59 35.89
CA ASN A 111 0.66 -7.89 36.60
C ASN A 111 -0.58 -8.79 36.57
N GLY A 112 -0.75 -9.48 35.45
CA GLY A 112 -1.89 -10.35 35.16
C GLY A 112 -1.91 -11.65 35.96
N ALA A 113 -2.54 -11.62 37.13
CA ALA A 113 -2.88 -12.84 37.88
C ALA A 113 -4.39 -13.02 38.16
N ASP A 114 -5.23 -12.00 37.98
CA ASP A 114 -6.64 -12.02 38.44
C ASP A 114 -7.70 -11.87 37.34
N THR A 115 -7.38 -12.06 36.05
CA THR A 115 -8.37 -11.91 34.97
C THR A 115 -8.96 -13.27 34.56
N PRO A 116 -10.27 -13.52 34.76
CA PRO A 116 -10.93 -14.74 34.27
C PRO A 116 -10.85 -14.85 32.73
N ASP A 117 -10.64 -16.06 32.22
CA ASP A 117 -10.38 -16.32 30.79
C ASP A 117 -11.49 -15.84 29.82
N TYR A 118 -12.70 -15.58 30.32
CA TYR A 118 -13.84 -15.12 29.53
C TYR A 118 -14.01 -13.59 29.47
N LEU A 119 -13.30 -12.83 30.31
CA LEU A 119 -13.37 -11.35 30.38
C LEU A 119 -12.64 -10.56 29.27
N PRO A 120 -11.70 -11.12 28.47
CA PRO A 120 -11.11 -10.38 27.34
C PRO A 120 -12.12 -10.02 26.24
N TYR A 121 -13.13 -10.87 26.03
CA TYR A 121 -14.15 -10.68 25.01
C TYR A 121 -15.09 -9.47 25.25
N PRO A 122 -15.59 -9.22 26.48
CA PRO A 122 -16.37 -8.01 26.78
C PRO A 122 -15.59 -6.69 26.68
N GLU A 123 -14.26 -6.71 26.61
CA GLU A 123 -13.41 -5.54 26.35
C GLU A 123 -13.05 -5.39 24.86
N THR A 124 -13.71 -6.12 23.96
CA THR A 124 -13.43 -6.11 22.52
C THR A 124 -14.41 -5.20 21.77
N LEU A 125 -13.88 -4.25 20.98
CA LEU A 125 -14.65 -3.48 20.00
C LEU A 125 -14.44 -4.08 18.62
N SER A 126 -15.51 -4.53 17.98
CA SER A 126 -15.47 -5.02 16.60
C SER A 126 -15.69 -3.87 15.62
N ILE A 127 -14.79 -3.72 14.65
CA ILE A 127 -14.88 -2.67 13.61
C ILE A 127 -15.01 -3.34 12.25
N TYR A 128 -16.03 -2.91 11.49
CA TYR A 128 -16.34 -3.41 10.17
C TYR A 128 -16.27 -2.26 9.15
N GLY A 129 -15.61 -2.50 8.02
CA GLY A 129 -15.52 -1.56 6.90
C GLY A 129 -15.73 -2.29 5.57
N ILE A 130 -16.30 -1.60 4.58
CA ILE A 130 -16.63 -2.18 3.26
C ILE A 130 -15.42 -2.24 2.32
N GLU A 131 -14.45 -1.32 2.45
CA GLU A 131 -13.24 -1.28 1.62
C GLU A 131 -12.01 -1.69 2.47
N ALA A 132 -11.22 -2.66 2.02
CA ALA A 132 -10.04 -3.16 2.77
C ALA A 132 -8.98 -2.08 3.05
N GLU A 133 -8.86 -1.10 2.16
CA GLU A 133 -7.95 0.05 2.29
C GLU A 133 -8.33 0.95 3.49
N TYR A 134 -9.60 0.91 3.92
CA TYR A 134 -10.10 1.58 5.11
C TYR A 134 -9.44 1.03 6.37
N LEU A 135 -9.41 -0.30 6.54
CA LEU A 135 -8.83 -0.94 7.72
C LEU A 135 -7.31 -0.72 7.77
N ALA A 136 -6.62 -0.70 6.63
CA ALA A 136 -5.19 -0.38 6.56
C ALA A 136 -4.90 1.07 6.97
N THR A 137 -5.66 2.03 6.42
CA THR A 137 -5.56 3.46 6.77
C THR A 137 -5.94 3.69 8.24
N PHE A 138 -7.00 3.06 8.71
CA PHE A 138 -7.44 3.08 10.10
C PHE A 138 -6.38 2.50 11.05
N ARG A 139 -5.69 1.41 10.67
CA ARG A 139 -4.54 0.85 11.42
C ARG A 139 -3.37 1.82 11.49
N GLU A 140 -3.02 2.46 10.38
CA GLU A 140 -2.00 3.51 10.37
C GLU A 140 -2.39 4.66 11.32
N PHE A 141 -3.67 5.04 11.36
CA PHE A 141 -4.15 6.13 12.20
C PHE A 141 -4.33 5.76 13.67
N ILE A 142 -4.80 4.56 14.04
CA ILE A 142 -4.82 4.10 15.45
C ILE A 142 -3.39 3.91 15.96
N GLY A 143 -2.46 3.44 15.11
CA GLY A 143 -1.03 3.43 15.42
C GLY A 143 -0.38 4.81 15.55
N VAL A 144 -1.11 5.89 15.22
CA VAL A 144 -0.71 7.30 15.30
C VAL A 144 -1.61 8.09 16.28
N GLY A 145 -2.66 7.46 16.83
CA GLY A 145 -3.84 8.12 17.37
C GLY A 145 -4.15 7.77 18.82
N GLU A 146 -3.17 7.91 19.72
CA GLU A 146 -3.45 8.33 21.09
C GLU A 146 -3.08 9.82 21.20
N GLU A 147 -4.04 10.64 21.60
CA GLU A 147 -3.93 12.06 21.95
C GLU A 147 -2.96 12.94 21.12
N ILE A 148 -3.49 13.71 20.15
CA ILE A 148 -2.87 14.99 19.77
C ILE A 148 -3.03 15.96 20.95
N ARG A 149 -2.28 15.73 22.03
CA ARG A 149 -1.71 16.86 22.77
C ARG A 149 -0.80 17.55 21.77
N GLN A 150 -0.93 18.87 21.62
CA GLN A 150 0.15 19.67 21.03
C GLN A 150 1.35 19.56 21.98
N VAL A 151 2.07 18.44 21.91
CA VAL A 151 3.37 18.32 22.56
C VAL A 151 4.27 19.21 21.75
N ALA A 152 4.85 20.22 22.40
CA ALA A 152 5.86 21.05 21.78
C ALA A 152 6.98 20.13 21.27
N ARG A 153 7.11 20.02 19.95
CA ARG A 153 8.16 19.24 19.28
C ARG A 153 9.26 20.18 18.84
N LYS A 154 10.51 19.80 19.13
CA LYS A 154 11.67 20.46 18.54
C LYS A 154 11.97 19.78 17.21
N VAL A 155 12.13 20.58 16.16
CA VAL A 155 12.34 20.11 14.80
C VAL A 155 13.77 20.42 14.36
N PHE A 156 14.44 19.42 13.80
CA PHE A 156 15.77 19.51 13.24
C PHE A 156 15.74 19.16 11.75
N GLN A 157 16.53 19.88 10.96
CA GLN A 157 16.74 19.57 9.55
C GLN A 157 18.18 19.12 9.31
N ILE A 158 18.32 17.94 8.72
CA ILE A 158 19.61 17.32 8.44
C ILE A 158 19.70 17.09 6.93
N PRO A 159 20.58 17.82 6.22
CA PRO A 159 20.80 17.55 4.81
C PRO A 159 21.58 16.25 4.65
N THR A 160 21.24 15.50 3.61
CA THR A 160 22.14 14.49 3.07
C THR A 160 23.33 15.16 2.41
N LYS A 161 24.50 14.52 2.50
CA LYS A 161 25.72 14.91 1.81
C LYS A 161 26.02 13.86 0.76
N PRO A 162 25.96 14.19 -0.54
CA PRO A 162 26.54 13.35 -1.58
C PRO A 162 28.02 13.09 -1.25
N ASP A 163 28.50 11.86 -1.48
CA ASP A 163 29.94 11.65 -1.51
C ASP A 163 30.44 11.97 -2.93
N ASN A 164 30.93 13.18 -3.11
CA ASN A 164 31.42 13.66 -4.41
C ASN A 164 32.51 12.75 -4.98
N ARG A 165 33.28 12.04 -4.13
CA ARG A 165 34.29 11.07 -4.59
C ARG A 165 33.67 9.88 -5.31
N LEU A 166 32.41 9.55 -5.03
CA LEU A 166 31.67 8.47 -5.65
C LEU A 166 30.89 8.97 -6.86
N VAL A 167 30.22 10.11 -6.73
CA VAL A 167 29.32 10.66 -7.77
C VAL A 167 30.08 11.25 -8.96
N THR A 168 31.27 11.83 -8.77
CA THR A 168 32.02 12.48 -9.87
C THR A 168 33.12 11.61 -10.48
N LYS A 169 33.46 10.47 -9.87
CA LYS A 169 34.59 9.64 -10.33
C LYS A 169 34.23 8.82 -11.56
N THR A 170 33.06 8.19 -11.53
CA THR A 170 32.59 7.29 -12.59
C THR A 170 31.13 7.64 -12.90
N PRO A 171 30.75 7.89 -14.17
CA PRO A 171 29.38 8.22 -14.51
C PRO A 171 28.48 7.02 -14.19
N LEU A 172 27.56 7.21 -13.25
CA LEU A 172 26.57 6.20 -12.90
C LEU A 172 25.34 6.40 -13.78
N TYR A 173 25.12 5.49 -14.72
CA TYR A 173 23.96 5.57 -15.60
C TYR A 173 22.74 4.98 -14.93
N LEU A 174 21.58 5.55 -15.24
CA LEU A 174 20.30 5.18 -14.68
C LEU A 174 19.24 5.28 -15.76
N PRO A 175 18.46 4.21 -16.01
CA PRO A 175 17.42 4.30 -17.02
C PRO A 175 16.26 5.13 -16.49
N LYS A 176 15.79 6.07 -17.31
CA LYS A 176 14.78 7.08 -17.00
C LYS A 176 13.60 6.93 -17.93
N ILE A 177 12.40 7.02 -17.37
CA ILE A 177 11.15 7.06 -18.11
C ILE A 177 10.40 8.33 -17.69
N GLU A 178 9.73 8.98 -18.65
CA GLU A 178 8.84 10.11 -18.38
C GLU A 178 7.39 9.71 -18.67
N PRO A 179 6.65 9.20 -17.66
CA PRO A 179 5.29 8.70 -17.86
C PRO A 179 4.29 9.75 -18.34
N SER A 180 4.56 11.05 -18.12
CA SER A 180 3.72 12.16 -18.57
C SER A 180 3.59 12.22 -20.08
N LEU A 181 4.69 12.00 -20.81
CA LEU A 181 4.72 12.06 -22.28
C LEU A 181 3.84 10.97 -22.91
N PHE A 182 3.60 9.85 -22.22
CA PHE A 182 2.69 8.82 -22.71
C PHE A 182 1.29 9.36 -22.98
N LYS A 183 0.80 10.20 -22.05
CA LYS A 183 -0.54 10.80 -22.13
C LYS A 183 -0.62 11.82 -23.25
N GLU A 184 0.42 12.63 -23.42
CA GLU A 184 0.46 13.72 -24.39
C GLU A 184 0.56 13.23 -25.85
N TYR A 185 1.31 12.16 -26.12
CA TYR A 185 1.69 11.80 -27.48
C TYR A 185 1.10 10.48 -28.03
N ASN A 186 0.35 9.69 -27.24
CA ASN A 186 -0.21 8.42 -27.73
C ASN A 186 -1.71 8.30 -27.51
N PHE A 187 -2.48 8.34 -28.60
CA PHE A 187 -3.88 7.89 -28.58
C PHE A 187 -3.96 6.38 -28.60
N ILE A 188 -4.64 5.81 -27.61
CA ILE A 188 -4.79 4.37 -27.43
C ILE A 188 -6.25 4.03 -27.62
N ARG A 189 -6.51 3.23 -28.64
CA ARG A 189 -7.80 2.60 -28.82
C ARG A 189 -7.78 1.23 -28.16
N PHE A 190 -8.68 1.03 -27.20
CA PHE A 190 -8.90 -0.25 -26.58
C PHE A 190 -9.39 -1.26 -27.63
N HIS A 191 -8.76 -2.42 -27.66
CA HIS A 191 -9.20 -3.55 -28.48
C HIS A 191 -8.82 -4.85 -27.77
N LEU A 192 -9.77 -5.79 -27.68
CA LEU A 192 -9.55 -7.06 -26.98
C LEU A 192 -8.57 -7.98 -27.72
N LEU A 193 -8.54 -7.90 -29.05
CA LEU A 193 -7.61 -8.64 -29.90
C LEU A 193 -6.25 -7.93 -29.92
N TYR A 194 -5.47 -8.16 -28.88
CA TYR A 194 -4.05 -7.84 -28.84
C TYR A 194 -3.25 -9.14 -28.92
N ASP A 195 -2.09 -9.14 -29.60
CA ASP A 195 -1.29 -10.34 -29.90
C ASP A 195 -0.91 -11.22 -28.70
N LYS A 196 -1.06 -10.71 -27.47
CA LYS A 196 -0.99 -11.52 -26.25
C LYS A 196 -2.19 -11.15 -25.37
N PRO A 197 -3.09 -12.07 -25.00
CA PRO A 197 -4.22 -11.77 -24.12
C PRO A 197 -3.74 -11.45 -22.69
N LEU A 198 -4.41 -10.51 -22.01
CA LEU A 198 -4.27 -10.34 -20.56
C LEU A 198 -5.07 -11.44 -19.85
N HIS A 199 -4.56 -12.00 -18.76
CA HIS A 199 -5.33 -12.89 -17.89
C HIS A 199 -5.42 -12.26 -16.51
N LEU A 200 -6.64 -12.02 -16.02
CA LEU A 200 -6.88 -11.30 -14.78
C LEU A 200 -7.79 -12.08 -13.83
N THR A 201 -7.50 -12.01 -12.54
CA THR A 201 -8.38 -12.59 -11.50
C THR A 201 -9.35 -11.55 -10.98
N VAL A 202 -10.65 -11.81 -10.96
CA VAL A 202 -11.66 -10.93 -10.34
C VAL A 202 -12.28 -11.68 -9.18
N ASP A 203 -11.87 -11.37 -7.95
CA ASP A 203 -12.40 -12.00 -6.74
C ASP A 203 -13.36 -11.06 -6.01
N LEU A 204 -14.64 -11.44 -5.99
CA LEU A 204 -15.74 -10.71 -5.36
C LEU A 204 -16.22 -11.41 -4.08
N ARG A 205 -15.48 -12.40 -3.58
CA ARG A 205 -15.81 -13.08 -2.32
C ARG A 205 -15.49 -12.16 -1.15
N PRO A 206 -16.29 -12.21 -0.07
CA PRO A 206 -15.99 -11.43 1.13
C PRO A 206 -14.66 -11.88 1.72
N ILE A 207 -13.75 -10.94 1.95
CA ILE A 207 -12.50 -11.19 2.66
C ILE A 207 -12.78 -10.94 4.15
N VAL A 208 -12.65 -11.98 4.97
CA VAL A 208 -12.74 -11.86 6.42
C VAL A 208 -11.32 -11.86 6.99
N GLU A 209 -10.81 -10.67 7.33
CA GLU A 209 -9.57 -10.53 8.07
C GLU A 209 -9.86 -10.60 9.57
N ILE A 210 -9.40 -11.66 10.25
CA ILE A 210 -9.48 -11.78 11.70
C ILE A 210 -8.09 -11.52 12.27
N GLY A 211 -7.95 -10.42 13.03
CA GLY A 211 -6.69 -10.03 13.67
C GLY A 211 -6.77 -10.05 15.18
N LYS A 212 -5.77 -10.64 15.85
CA LYS A 212 -5.42 -10.32 17.24
C LYS A 212 -4.15 -9.47 17.23
N SER A 213 -3.97 -8.59 18.22
CA SER A 213 -2.95 -7.52 18.22
C SER A 213 -1.48 -7.95 18.04
N THR A 214 -1.19 -9.25 17.99
CA THR A 214 0.16 -9.80 17.84
C THR A 214 0.32 -10.82 16.72
N ASP A 215 -0.74 -11.30 16.06
CA ASP A 215 -0.64 -12.20 14.91
C ASP A 215 -1.88 -12.09 14.00
N TYR A 216 -1.64 -12.04 12.69
CA TYR A 216 -2.68 -11.94 11.67
C TYR A 216 -2.60 -13.14 10.74
N THR A 217 -3.72 -13.85 10.62
CA THR A 217 -3.95 -14.87 9.59
C THR A 217 -5.20 -14.46 8.82
N ALA A 218 -5.03 -14.10 7.55
CA ALA A 218 -6.15 -13.91 6.65
C ALA A 218 -6.78 -15.28 6.36
N ILE A 219 -7.95 -15.55 6.92
CA ILE A 219 -8.70 -16.75 6.56
C ILE A 219 -9.43 -16.43 5.26
N HIS A 220 -8.83 -16.82 4.15
CA HIS A 220 -9.59 -16.92 2.91
C HIS A 220 -10.55 -18.08 3.08
N ASP A 221 -11.81 -17.90 2.70
CA ASP A 221 -12.74 -19.01 2.56
C ASP A 221 -12.21 -19.89 1.39
N GLN A 222 -11.31 -20.82 1.73
CA GLN A 222 -10.59 -21.69 0.80
C GLN A 222 -11.47 -22.85 0.32
N ILE A 223 -12.77 -22.62 0.11
CA ILE A 223 -13.53 -23.56 -0.70
C ILE A 223 -12.96 -23.46 -2.11
N ARG A 224 -12.32 -24.54 -2.57
CA ARG A 224 -11.79 -24.73 -3.93
C ARG A 224 -12.94 -24.73 -4.94
N GLU A 225 -13.57 -23.58 -5.15
CA GLU A 225 -14.54 -23.39 -6.22
C GLU A 225 -13.82 -23.13 -7.53
N LYS A 226 -14.36 -23.70 -8.62
CA LYS A 226 -13.89 -23.42 -9.98
C LYS A 226 -14.25 -21.97 -10.33
N PRO A 227 -13.41 -21.26 -11.11
CA PRO A 227 -13.76 -19.93 -11.58
C PRO A 227 -15.09 -19.98 -12.34
N ALA A 228 -15.97 -19.05 -12.01
CA ALA A 228 -17.27 -18.89 -12.64
C ALA A 228 -17.12 -18.14 -13.97
N LYS A 229 -18.08 -18.33 -14.88
CA LYS A 229 -18.19 -17.55 -16.12
C LYS A 229 -19.31 -16.54 -16.01
N PHE A 230 -19.09 -15.34 -16.56
CA PHE A 230 -20.16 -14.36 -16.63
C PHE A 230 -21.24 -14.84 -17.60
N PRO A 231 -22.53 -14.74 -17.24
CA PRO A 231 -23.62 -15.22 -18.07
C PRO A 231 -23.86 -14.32 -19.30
N THR A 232 -23.27 -14.69 -20.43
CA THR A 232 -23.30 -13.91 -21.69
C THR A 232 -24.71 -13.55 -22.18
N LYS A 233 -25.71 -14.40 -21.89
CA LYS A 233 -27.12 -14.15 -22.21
C LYS A 233 -27.69 -12.86 -21.61
N TYR A 234 -27.12 -12.34 -20.53
CA TYR A 234 -27.58 -11.11 -19.88
C TYR A 234 -26.83 -9.84 -20.34
N ILE A 235 -25.80 -9.95 -21.18
CA ILE A 235 -24.98 -8.80 -21.64
C ILE A 235 -25.84 -7.71 -22.31
N ASN A 236 -26.87 -8.12 -23.06
CA ASN A 236 -27.74 -7.20 -23.79
C ASN A 236 -28.73 -6.44 -22.88
N VAL A 237 -28.98 -6.92 -21.65
CA VAL A 237 -29.92 -6.27 -20.72
C VAL A 237 -29.22 -5.34 -19.71
N LEU A 238 -27.89 -5.32 -19.70
CA LEU A 238 -27.10 -4.43 -18.83
C LEU A 238 -27.23 -2.97 -19.29
N ASN A 239 -27.27 -2.06 -18.32
CA ASN A 239 -27.15 -0.63 -18.57
C ASN A 239 -25.69 -0.24 -18.91
N TRP A 240 -25.40 -0.22 -20.22
CA TRP A 240 -24.08 0.12 -20.73
C TRP A 240 -23.67 1.57 -20.48
N ASP A 241 -24.63 2.50 -20.39
CA ASP A 241 -24.33 3.91 -20.07
C ASP A 241 -23.73 4.04 -18.67
N ARG A 242 -24.29 3.31 -17.68
CA ARG A 242 -23.74 3.27 -16.31
C ARG A 242 -22.34 2.66 -16.28
N ILE A 243 -22.12 1.56 -16.99
CA ILE A 243 -20.80 0.91 -17.08
C ILE A 243 -19.78 1.89 -17.67
N VAL A 244 -20.12 2.54 -18.79
CA VAL A 244 -19.27 3.53 -19.46
C VAL A 244 -18.99 4.74 -18.55
N TRP A 245 -20.00 5.28 -17.87
CA TRP A 245 -19.80 6.37 -16.92
C TRP A 245 -18.84 6.00 -15.79
N SER A 246 -18.90 4.77 -15.28
CA SER A 246 -17.95 4.31 -14.26
C SER A 246 -16.50 4.27 -14.77
N LEU A 247 -16.30 3.95 -16.05
CA LEU A 247 -14.98 3.98 -16.69
C LEU A 247 -14.54 5.42 -16.96
N ASP A 248 -15.44 6.29 -17.40
CA ASP A 248 -15.15 7.70 -17.66
C ASP A 248 -14.78 8.43 -16.36
N GLU A 249 -15.41 8.12 -15.23
CA GLU A 249 -15.05 8.68 -13.94
C GLU A 249 -13.59 8.35 -13.58
N ILE A 250 -13.13 7.14 -13.91
CA ILE A 250 -11.73 6.70 -13.71
C ILE A 250 -10.82 7.41 -14.70
N ARG A 251 -11.23 7.49 -15.97
CA ARG A 251 -10.49 8.18 -17.03
C ARG A 251 -10.22 9.63 -16.66
N HIS A 252 -11.23 10.34 -16.16
CA HIS A 252 -11.10 11.73 -15.71
C HIS A 252 -10.23 11.84 -14.45
N ARG A 253 -10.50 11.04 -13.41
CA ARG A 253 -9.71 11.08 -12.16
C ARG A 253 -8.23 10.80 -12.37
N LYS A 254 -7.88 9.87 -13.27
CA LYS A 254 -6.48 9.53 -13.59
C LYS A 254 -5.87 10.37 -14.73
N GLY A 255 -6.66 11.25 -15.35
CA GLY A 255 -6.25 12.07 -16.48
C GLY A 255 -5.86 11.26 -17.73
N TRP A 256 -6.51 10.12 -17.98
CA TRP A 256 -6.28 9.25 -19.14
C TRP A 256 -7.02 9.77 -20.38
N HIS A 257 -6.77 11.02 -20.75
CA HIS A 257 -7.42 11.67 -21.89
C HIS A 257 -7.12 11.00 -23.24
N ASN A 258 -6.10 10.15 -23.27
CA ASN A 258 -5.61 9.46 -24.45
C ASN A 258 -6.17 8.05 -24.63
N LEU A 259 -6.99 7.56 -23.69
CA LEU A 259 -7.67 6.26 -23.78
C LEU A 259 -9.04 6.41 -24.45
N VAL A 260 -9.28 5.62 -25.50
CA VAL A 260 -10.53 5.56 -26.25
C VAL A 260 -11.04 4.12 -26.26
N TYR A 261 -12.31 3.91 -25.99
CA TYR A 261 -12.96 2.60 -26.04
C TYR A 261 -14.34 2.73 -26.68
N ASP A 262 -14.84 1.63 -27.26
CA ASP A 262 -16.19 1.52 -27.78
C ASP A 262 -16.95 0.38 -27.08
N ILE A 263 -18.28 0.52 -26.97
CA ILE A 263 -19.15 -0.44 -26.29
C ILE A 263 -18.98 -1.87 -26.84
N PRO A 264 -18.91 -2.11 -28.17
CA PRO A 264 -18.65 -3.45 -28.70
C PRO A 264 -17.37 -4.07 -28.16
N SER A 265 -16.27 -3.31 -28.09
CA SER A 265 -15.01 -3.82 -27.54
C SER A 265 -15.11 -4.15 -26.06
N LEU A 266 -15.85 -3.35 -25.27
CA LEU A 266 -16.08 -3.64 -23.84
C LEU A 266 -16.93 -4.90 -23.63
N ARG A 267 -17.93 -5.16 -24.50
CA ARG A 267 -18.75 -6.38 -24.47
C ARG A 267 -17.93 -7.63 -24.65
N GLN A 268 -16.98 -7.61 -25.57
CA GLN A 268 -16.11 -8.75 -25.85
C GLN A 268 -15.32 -9.19 -24.61
N ILE A 269 -15.01 -8.29 -23.67
CA ILE A 269 -14.33 -8.65 -22.42
C ILE A 269 -15.16 -9.70 -21.67
N LEU A 270 -16.46 -9.46 -21.48
CA LEU A 270 -17.38 -10.35 -20.76
C LEU A 270 -17.65 -11.67 -21.48
N GLU A 271 -17.43 -11.69 -22.81
CA GLU A 271 -17.59 -12.89 -23.65
C GLU A 271 -16.30 -13.74 -23.69
N SER A 272 -15.19 -13.20 -23.20
CA SER A 272 -13.87 -13.81 -23.31
C SER A 272 -13.52 -14.69 -22.11
N ASP A 273 -12.59 -15.62 -22.32
CA ASP A 273 -11.95 -16.42 -21.26
C ASP A 273 -10.67 -15.74 -20.73
N GLN A 274 -10.55 -14.42 -20.89
CA GLN A 274 -9.37 -13.64 -20.49
C GLN A 274 -9.39 -13.19 -19.03
N TYR A 275 -10.33 -13.69 -18.22
CA TYR A 275 -10.39 -13.44 -16.80
C TYR A 275 -10.96 -14.64 -16.04
N GLU A 276 -10.57 -14.76 -14.77
CA GLU A 276 -11.09 -15.73 -13.83
C GLU A 276 -11.98 -15.01 -12.82
N LEU A 277 -13.28 -15.31 -12.77
CA LEU A 277 -14.21 -14.71 -11.83
C LEU A 277 -14.45 -15.63 -10.64
N TYR A 278 -14.20 -15.14 -9.44
CA TYR A 278 -14.56 -15.79 -8.19
C TYR A 278 -15.68 -15.01 -7.53
N CYS A 279 -16.88 -15.55 -7.54
CA CYS A 279 -18.04 -14.97 -6.87
C CYS A 279 -18.99 -16.10 -6.48
N ARG A 280 -19.91 -15.82 -5.55
CA ARG A 280 -20.95 -16.80 -5.24
C ARG A 280 -21.84 -17.03 -6.46
N GLY A 281 -22.16 -18.29 -6.75
CA GLY A 281 -22.89 -18.68 -7.95
C GLY A 281 -24.33 -18.13 -8.04
N ASP A 282 -24.95 -17.80 -6.91
CA ASP A 282 -26.28 -17.18 -6.85
C ASP A 282 -26.31 -15.76 -7.43
N LEU A 283 -25.20 -15.02 -7.34
CA LEU A 283 -25.08 -13.67 -7.90
C LEU A 283 -25.08 -13.63 -9.43
N LEU A 284 -24.78 -14.76 -10.09
CA LEU A 284 -24.73 -14.87 -11.55
C LEU A 284 -26.07 -15.32 -12.17
N HIS A 285 -27.05 -15.65 -11.34
CA HIS A 285 -28.34 -16.18 -11.78
C HIS A 285 -29.47 -15.30 -11.25
N PRO A 286 -29.74 -14.14 -11.91
CA PRO A 286 -30.73 -13.18 -11.46
C PRO A 286 -32.12 -13.83 -11.44
N ARG A 287 -32.86 -13.64 -10.34
CA ARG A 287 -34.22 -14.15 -10.14
C ARG A 287 -35.27 -13.04 -10.21
N SER A 288 -34.82 -11.79 -10.08
CA SER A 288 -35.64 -10.58 -10.08
C SER A 288 -34.98 -9.48 -10.91
N TYR A 289 -35.74 -8.43 -11.22
CA TYR A 289 -35.21 -7.26 -11.96
C TYR A 289 -34.15 -6.50 -11.15
N THR A 290 -34.26 -6.47 -9.81
CA THR A 290 -33.25 -5.87 -8.93
C THR A 290 -31.92 -6.62 -8.98
N ASP A 291 -31.92 -7.91 -9.27
CA ASP A 291 -30.68 -8.70 -9.41
C ASP A 291 -29.88 -8.35 -10.67
N ILE A 292 -30.53 -7.72 -11.67
CA ILE A 292 -29.83 -7.22 -12.86
C ILE A 292 -28.83 -6.13 -12.47
N ALA A 293 -29.16 -5.28 -11.49
CA ALA A 293 -28.24 -4.26 -10.99
C ALA A 293 -26.98 -4.88 -10.36
N HIS A 294 -27.11 -6.02 -9.67
CA HIS A 294 -25.93 -6.73 -9.15
C HIS A 294 -25.06 -7.32 -10.27
N LEU A 295 -25.69 -7.88 -11.32
CA LEU A 295 -24.94 -8.32 -12.51
C LEU A 295 -24.24 -7.15 -13.22
N GLU A 296 -24.87 -5.97 -13.29
CA GLU A 296 -24.26 -4.75 -13.82
C GLU A 296 -23.00 -4.37 -13.03
N GLU A 297 -23.03 -4.42 -11.70
CA GLU A 297 -21.87 -4.14 -10.84
C GLU A 297 -20.74 -5.15 -11.04
N ILE A 298 -21.07 -6.44 -11.18
CA ILE A 298 -20.09 -7.49 -11.50
C ILE A 298 -19.45 -7.21 -12.86
N ALA A 299 -20.26 -6.94 -13.89
CA ALA A 299 -19.78 -6.61 -15.22
C ALA A 299 -18.89 -5.36 -15.23
N SER A 300 -19.33 -4.30 -14.54
CA SER A 300 -18.58 -3.06 -14.35
C SER A 300 -17.22 -3.31 -13.71
N THR A 301 -17.17 -4.16 -12.69
CA THR A 301 -15.93 -4.51 -11.99
C THR A 301 -14.95 -5.28 -12.89
N ILE A 302 -15.43 -6.27 -13.63
CA ILE A 302 -14.62 -7.05 -14.59
C ILE A 302 -14.03 -6.10 -15.65
N ILE A 303 -14.89 -5.33 -16.31
CA ILE A 303 -14.48 -4.41 -17.39
C ILE A 303 -13.49 -3.37 -16.87
N ARG A 304 -13.75 -2.80 -15.68
CA ARG A 304 -12.86 -1.83 -15.04
C ARG A 304 -11.48 -2.41 -14.76
N LYS A 305 -11.40 -3.59 -14.14
CA LYS A 305 -10.11 -4.24 -13.84
C LYS A 305 -9.35 -4.51 -15.14
N TYR A 306 -10.04 -4.96 -16.18
CA TYR A 306 -9.45 -5.22 -17.48
C TYR A 306 -8.92 -3.97 -18.19
N VAL A 307 -9.73 -2.93 -18.31
CA VAL A 307 -9.33 -1.67 -18.97
C VAL A 307 -8.15 -1.00 -18.25
N ILE A 308 -8.15 -1.03 -16.91
CA ILE A 308 -7.02 -0.52 -16.11
C ILE A 308 -5.74 -1.30 -16.42
N ALA A 309 -5.79 -2.64 -16.40
CA ALA A 309 -4.63 -3.48 -16.70
C ALA A 309 -4.13 -3.28 -18.14
N PHE A 310 -5.06 -3.18 -19.11
CA PHE A 310 -4.74 -2.87 -20.50
C PHE A 310 -4.02 -1.54 -20.65
N TYR A 311 -4.51 -0.48 -20.01
CA TYR A 311 -3.89 0.84 -20.06
C TYR A 311 -2.47 0.80 -19.50
N HIS A 312 -2.27 0.17 -18.34
CA HIS A 312 -0.94 0.02 -17.75
C HIS A 312 0.01 -0.77 -18.64
N ARG A 313 -0.47 -1.82 -19.31
CA ARG A 313 0.33 -2.55 -20.29
C ARG A 313 0.76 -1.67 -21.47
N MET A 314 -0.16 -0.88 -22.04
CA MET A 314 0.18 0.04 -23.13
C MET A 314 1.20 1.09 -22.69
N GLN A 315 1.05 1.59 -21.46
CA GLN A 315 2.02 2.49 -20.84
C GLN A 315 3.40 1.85 -20.76
N ASN A 316 3.49 0.56 -20.44
CA ASN A 316 4.75 -0.18 -20.31
C ASN A 316 5.43 -0.37 -21.65
N GLU A 317 4.67 -0.79 -22.64
CA GLU A 317 5.20 -1.01 -23.99
C GLU A 317 5.67 0.30 -24.63
N TRP A 318 5.01 1.42 -24.33
CA TRP A 318 5.52 2.74 -24.73
C TRP A 318 6.76 3.13 -23.92
N ALA A 319 6.74 2.97 -22.60
CA ALA A 319 7.82 3.33 -21.70
C ALA A 319 9.13 2.62 -22.05
N LYS A 320 9.07 1.35 -22.48
CA LYS A 320 10.22 0.59 -23.01
C LYS A 320 10.82 1.25 -24.26
N LYS A 321 9.97 1.76 -25.17
CA LYS A 321 10.42 2.36 -26.44
C LYS A 321 10.99 3.76 -26.28
N THR A 322 10.50 4.53 -25.31
CA THR A 322 10.94 5.90 -25.04
C THR A 322 11.95 6.00 -23.91
N LEU A 323 12.36 4.85 -23.36
CA LEU A 323 13.37 4.74 -22.33
C LEU A 323 14.59 5.60 -22.67
N ASP A 324 14.95 6.47 -21.74
CA ASP A 324 16.17 7.25 -21.81
C ASP A 324 17.17 6.80 -20.75
N VAL A 325 18.39 7.30 -20.84
CA VAL A 325 19.44 7.08 -19.84
C VAL A 325 19.93 8.43 -19.34
N GLU A 326 19.90 8.61 -18.03
CA GLU A 326 20.48 9.76 -17.34
C GLU A 326 21.72 9.37 -16.53
N VAL A 327 22.53 10.37 -16.18
CA VAL A 327 23.68 10.19 -15.29
C VAL A 327 23.29 10.70 -13.91
N VAL A 328 23.51 9.88 -12.89
CA VAL A 328 23.28 10.27 -11.50
C VAL A 328 24.18 11.44 -11.15
N SER A 329 23.57 12.52 -10.66
CA SER A 329 24.26 13.73 -10.25
C SER A 329 24.07 13.98 -8.76
N GLU A 330 24.90 14.84 -8.18
CA GLU A 330 24.80 15.26 -6.78
C GLU A 330 23.44 15.91 -6.47
N THR A 331 22.80 16.51 -7.47
CA THR A 331 21.48 17.15 -7.37
C THR A 331 20.31 16.19 -7.51
N HIS A 332 20.55 14.90 -7.74
CA HIS A 332 19.51 13.92 -7.95
C HIS A 332 18.56 13.84 -6.72
N PRO A 333 17.22 13.80 -6.88
CA PRO A 333 16.26 13.82 -5.76
C PRO A 333 16.41 12.68 -4.73
N ASN A 334 16.92 11.53 -5.16
CA ASN A 334 17.28 10.42 -4.26
C ASN A 334 18.54 10.69 -3.40
N ILE A 335 19.38 11.65 -3.79
CA ILE A 335 20.65 11.98 -3.13
C ILE A 335 20.51 13.27 -2.34
N ASN A 336 20.03 14.34 -2.97
CA ASN A 336 19.95 15.67 -2.37
C ASN A 336 18.57 15.93 -1.77
N PHE A 337 18.44 15.66 -0.48
CA PHE A 337 17.24 15.97 0.28
C PHE A 337 17.57 16.25 1.74
N ARG A 338 16.54 16.56 2.54
CA ARG A 338 16.69 16.82 3.97
C ARG A 338 15.81 15.87 4.76
N TYR A 339 16.37 15.32 5.83
CA TYR A 339 15.60 14.68 6.88
C TYR A 339 15.08 15.76 7.84
N THR A 340 13.80 15.65 8.18
CA THR A 340 13.13 16.38 9.24
C THR A 340 12.98 15.43 10.41
N ILE A 341 13.69 15.74 11.50
CA ILE A 341 13.63 14.97 12.74
C ILE A 341 12.86 15.79 13.76
N SER A 342 11.74 15.26 14.25
CA SER A 342 10.93 15.92 15.27
C SER A 342 10.95 15.11 16.56
N VAL A 343 11.43 15.71 17.64
CA VAL A 343 11.51 15.10 18.96
C VAL A 343 10.59 15.82 19.94
N SER A 344 9.84 15.06 20.74
CA SER A 344 8.89 15.60 21.71
C SER A 344 9.50 15.69 23.10
N SER A 345 8.88 16.48 23.98
CA SER A 345 9.29 16.59 25.38
C SER A 345 8.79 15.44 26.26
N LYS A 346 8.16 14.39 25.70
CA LYS A 346 7.64 13.25 26.47
C LYS A 346 8.77 12.45 27.12
N ASP A 347 9.91 12.33 26.44
CA ASP A 347 11.11 11.68 26.96
C ASP A 347 12.28 12.68 26.97
N ALA A 348 12.63 13.15 28.17
CA ALA A 348 13.70 14.13 28.36
C ALA A 348 15.09 13.58 28.00
N ARG A 349 15.30 12.26 28.15
CA ARG A 349 16.58 11.61 27.83
C ARG A 349 16.75 11.54 26.32
N ILE A 350 15.77 10.98 25.60
CA ILE A 350 15.80 10.90 24.12
C ILE A 350 15.88 12.30 23.52
N LYS A 351 15.14 13.27 24.09
CA LYS A 351 15.27 14.68 23.68
C LYS A 351 16.70 15.18 23.85
N SER A 352 17.31 15.06 25.03
CA SER A 352 18.69 15.52 25.23
C SER A 352 19.66 14.82 24.29
N GLU A 353 19.58 13.50 24.14
CA GLU A 353 20.44 12.72 23.26
C GLU A 353 20.33 13.17 21.79
N VAL A 354 19.11 13.39 21.29
CA VAL A 354 18.88 13.92 19.94
C VAL A 354 19.40 15.35 19.81
N GLU A 355 19.14 16.20 20.79
CA GLU A 355 19.61 17.59 20.77
C GLU A 355 21.14 17.66 20.78
N ASP A 356 21.80 16.91 21.65
CA ASP A 356 23.26 16.83 21.76
C ASP A 356 23.88 16.29 20.47
N LEU A 357 23.30 15.22 19.91
CA LEU A 357 23.76 14.64 18.65
C LEU A 357 23.67 15.64 17.48
N LEU A 358 22.56 16.36 17.39
CA LEU A 358 22.27 17.24 16.24
C LEU A 358 22.84 18.65 16.37
N THR A 359 23.27 19.05 17.57
CA THR A 359 23.87 20.37 17.83
C THR A 359 25.37 20.30 18.10
N LEU A 360 25.81 19.48 19.05
CA LEU A 360 27.20 19.40 19.50
C LEU A 360 28.02 18.40 18.68
N LYS A 361 27.39 17.28 18.29
CA LYS A 361 28.05 16.13 17.65
C LYS A 361 27.62 15.92 16.20
N LYS A 362 27.29 17.02 15.51
CA LYS A 362 26.72 16.97 14.15
C LYS A 362 27.58 16.24 13.12
N SER A 363 28.89 16.10 13.32
CA SER A 363 29.75 15.29 12.45
C SER A 363 29.58 13.78 12.67
N GLU A 364 29.24 13.34 13.88
CA GLU A 364 29.12 11.92 14.24
C GLU A 364 28.00 11.23 13.45
N ILE A 365 26.90 11.94 13.15
CA ILE A 365 25.77 11.39 12.38
C ILE A 365 26.12 11.02 10.93
N PHE A 366 27.16 11.62 10.35
CA PHE A 366 27.59 11.31 8.98
C PHE A 366 28.61 10.16 8.93
N GLY A 367 29.11 9.70 10.08
CA GLY A 367 30.13 8.66 10.19
C GLY A 367 29.56 7.28 10.49
N ALA A 368 30.46 6.32 10.73
CA ALA A 368 30.15 4.94 11.10
C ALA A 368 29.80 4.74 12.59
N GLN A 369 29.70 5.82 13.36
CA GLN A 369 29.40 5.74 14.78
C GLN A 369 27.91 5.42 14.98
N ASN A 370 27.63 4.39 15.78
CA ASN A 370 26.26 4.07 16.17
C ASN A 370 25.78 5.08 17.22
N ASN A 371 24.81 5.92 16.86
CA ASN A 371 24.33 7.03 17.68
C ASN A 371 22.84 6.87 18.04
N PRO A 372 22.43 5.86 18.83
CA PRO A 372 21.04 5.78 19.29
C PRO A 372 20.67 7.09 20.00
N PRO A 373 19.48 7.66 19.75
CA PRO A 373 18.33 7.06 19.06
C PRO A 373 18.30 7.21 17.52
N ILE A 374 19.22 7.99 16.91
CA ILE A 374 19.28 8.22 15.46
C ILE A 374 20.47 7.46 14.85
N ARG A 375 20.18 6.27 14.31
CA ARG A 375 21.22 5.41 13.74
C ARG A 375 21.48 5.77 12.27
N ASN A 376 22.76 5.97 11.94
CA ASN A 376 23.23 6.04 10.57
C ASN A 376 23.72 4.65 10.12
N VAL A 377 23.10 4.09 9.09
CA VAL A 377 23.53 2.83 8.48
C VAL A 377 24.63 3.15 7.49
N TYR A 378 25.84 3.25 8.03
CA TYR A 378 27.00 3.73 7.31
C TYR A 378 27.57 2.66 6.37
N TRP A 379 27.74 3.04 5.12
CA TRP A 379 28.59 2.34 4.17
C TRP A 379 29.31 3.36 3.30
N ASP A 380 30.63 3.23 3.20
CA ASP A 380 31.52 4.17 2.50
C ASP A 380 31.32 4.19 0.97
N ARG A 381 30.58 3.21 0.43
CA ARG A 381 30.21 3.14 -0.99
C ARG A 381 28.74 3.52 -1.26
N HIS A 382 28.00 3.96 -0.25
CA HIS A 382 26.67 4.52 -0.45
C HIS A 382 26.77 5.98 -0.93
N LEU A 383 25.97 6.35 -1.94
CA LEU A 383 26.13 7.63 -2.67
C LEU A 383 25.89 8.90 -1.83
N TYR A 384 25.23 8.77 -0.68
CA TYR A 384 25.07 9.86 0.27
C TYR A 384 25.14 9.39 1.72
N GLN A 385 25.45 10.30 2.63
CA GLN A 385 25.34 10.09 4.08
C GLN A 385 24.63 11.29 4.74
N PRO A 386 23.83 11.11 5.80
CA PRO A 386 23.53 9.84 6.45
C PRO A 386 22.43 9.05 5.74
N LEU A 387 22.50 7.73 5.82
CA LEU A 387 21.40 6.80 5.53
C LEU A 387 20.75 6.39 6.86
N LEU A 388 19.67 7.07 7.24
CA LEU A 388 19.06 6.87 8.56
C LEU A 388 18.20 5.61 8.63
N ALA A 389 18.35 4.83 9.70
CA ALA A 389 17.44 3.74 10.05
C ALA A 389 16.09 4.27 10.54
N ALA A 390 15.03 3.48 10.39
CA ALA A 390 13.71 3.77 10.91
C ALA A 390 13.74 3.74 12.45
N TRP A 391 13.08 4.71 13.07
CA TRP A 391 12.90 4.72 14.51
C TRP A 391 11.93 3.61 14.92
N THR A 392 12.38 2.71 15.79
CA THR A 392 11.59 1.57 16.30
C THR A 392 10.88 1.84 17.62
N GLY A 393 11.21 2.94 18.30
CA GLY A 393 10.53 3.34 19.53
C GLY A 393 9.22 4.09 19.26
N ASP A 394 8.69 4.71 20.31
CA ASP A 394 7.43 5.44 20.23
C ASP A 394 7.52 6.65 19.28
N LYS A 395 6.63 6.68 18.28
CA LYS A 395 6.51 7.76 17.27
C LYS A 395 6.07 9.08 17.90
N GLU A 396 5.43 9.06 19.07
CA GLU A 396 5.12 10.28 19.80
C GLU A 396 6.36 10.96 20.38
N ILE A 397 7.42 10.19 20.61
CA ILE A 397 8.71 10.68 21.12
C ILE A 397 9.57 11.20 19.98
N LEU A 398 9.76 10.43 18.91
CA LEU A 398 10.67 10.76 17.82
C LEU A 398 10.06 10.38 16.46
N THR A 399 10.15 11.30 15.51
CA THR A 399 9.75 11.05 14.11
C THR A 399 10.84 11.49 13.16
N ILE A 400 11.08 10.70 12.11
CA ILE A 400 12.06 10.99 11.05
C ILE A 400 11.30 10.97 9.71
N GLN A 401 11.40 12.07 8.96
CA GLN A 401 10.79 12.22 7.64
C GLN A 401 11.84 12.67 6.62
N PRO A 402 12.00 12.04 5.45
CA PRO A 402 11.35 10.79 5.01
C PRO A 402 11.65 9.62 5.96
N VAL A 403 10.82 8.58 5.92
CA VAL A 403 10.98 7.39 6.76
C VAL A 403 12.38 6.79 6.54
N GLY A 404 13.05 6.43 7.63
CA GLY A 404 14.34 5.73 7.57
C GLY A 404 14.24 4.35 6.91
N ILE A 405 15.36 3.67 6.74
CA ILE A 405 15.34 2.29 6.24
C ILE A 405 14.86 1.33 7.31
N ASN A 406 14.05 0.34 6.94
CA ASN A 406 13.50 -0.62 7.91
C ASN A 406 14.56 -1.61 8.42
N GLU A 407 14.23 -2.48 9.38
CA GLU A 407 15.19 -3.42 9.96
C GLU A 407 15.76 -4.42 8.94
N GLY A 408 14.94 -4.92 8.01
CA GLY A 408 15.37 -5.81 6.93
C GLY A 408 16.28 -5.10 5.93
N GLU A 409 15.97 -3.85 5.57
CA GLU A 409 16.80 -2.99 4.73
C GLU A 409 18.14 -2.64 5.41
N GLU A 410 18.11 -2.33 6.71
CA GLU A 410 19.32 -2.07 7.53
C GLU A 410 20.22 -3.30 7.54
N GLN A 411 19.65 -4.48 7.82
CA GLN A 411 20.39 -5.73 7.80
C GLN A 411 20.96 -6.05 6.41
N PHE A 412 20.21 -5.75 5.34
CA PHE A 412 20.68 -5.93 3.97
C PHE A 412 21.94 -5.12 3.66
N VAL A 413 21.95 -3.84 4.04
CA VAL A 413 23.12 -2.97 3.83
C VAL A 413 24.33 -3.46 4.63
N ILE A 414 24.11 -3.90 5.87
CA ILE A 414 25.15 -4.47 6.74
C ILE A 414 25.74 -5.74 6.13
N ASP A 415 24.89 -6.67 5.70
CA ASP A 415 25.31 -7.95 5.11
C ASP A 415 26.07 -7.74 3.78
N LEU A 416 25.59 -6.82 2.94
CA LEU A 416 26.23 -6.45 1.68
C LEU A 416 27.63 -5.87 1.92
N ALA A 417 27.77 -4.96 2.87
CA ALA A 417 29.05 -4.37 3.25
C ALA A 417 30.01 -5.41 3.83
N ALA A 418 29.51 -6.30 4.71
CA ALA A 418 30.28 -7.38 5.29
C ALA A 418 30.78 -8.36 4.23
N TYR A 419 29.92 -8.79 3.30
CA TYR A 419 30.27 -9.72 2.22
C TYR A 419 31.34 -9.16 1.28
N LEU A 420 31.20 -7.90 0.85
CA LEU A 420 32.20 -7.24 0.00
C LEU A 420 33.53 -7.01 0.72
N THR A 421 33.52 -6.95 2.06
CA THR A 421 34.74 -6.88 2.88
C THR A 421 35.38 -8.26 3.02
N SER A 422 34.60 -9.32 3.23
CA SER A 422 35.13 -10.69 3.34
C SER A 422 35.69 -11.22 2.02
N GLU A 423 35.07 -10.87 0.89
CA GLU A 423 35.45 -11.32 -0.46
C GLU A 423 36.26 -10.25 -1.21
N LYS A 424 37.03 -9.42 -0.47
CA LYS A 424 37.74 -8.25 -1.01
C LYS A 424 38.69 -8.60 -2.15
N GLU A 425 39.38 -9.73 -2.07
CA GLU A 425 40.31 -10.16 -3.14
C GLU A 425 39.58 -10.37 -4.47
N ARG A 426 38.44 -11.07 -4.42
CA ARG A 426 37.62 -11.40 -5.58
C ARG A 426 36.97 -10.18 -6.22
N TYR A 427 36.49 -9.23 -5.40
CA TYR A 427 35.73 -8.08 -5.89
C TYR A 427 36.50 -6.75 -5.93
N SER A 428 37.80 -6.75 -5.63
CA SER A 428 38.66 -5.55 -5.64
C SER A 428 38.74 -4.84 -7.00
N VAL A 429 38.56 -5.57 -8.10
CA VAL A 429 38.58 -5.03 -9.47
C VAL A 429 37.32 -4.25 -9.83
N TYR A 430 36.24 -4.39 -9.05
CA TYR A 430 34.96 -3.74 -9.32
C TYR A 430 34.76 -2.50 -8.44
N GLU A 431 34.24 -1.44 -9.04
CA GLU A 431 33.71 -0.31 -8.27
C GLU A 431 32.24 -0.58 -7.96
N CYS A 432 31.91 -0.57 -6.68
CA CYS A 432 30.56 -0.86 -6.19
C CYS A 432 29.94 0.41 -5.58
N PHE A 433 28.68 0.69 -5.89
CA PHE A 433 27.96 1.84 -5.35
C PHE A 433 26.52 1.46 -4.99
N LEU A 434 25.95 2.10 -3.97
CA LEU A 434 24.57 1.87 -3.55
C LEU A 434 23.82 3.18 -3.38
N LEU A 435 22.57 3.18 -3.81
CA LEU A 435 21.62 4.27 -3.63
C LEU A 435 20.30 3.73 -3.11
N ARG A 436 19.79 4.33 -2.03
CA ARG A 436 18.38 4.17 -1.69
C ARG A 436 17.49 4.86 -2.71
N ASN A 437 16.55 4.12 -3.29
CA ASN A 437 15.56 4.64 -4.21
C ASN A 437 14.31 5.06 -3.43
N ARG A 438 13.99 6.36 -3.45
CA ARG A 438 12.86 6.89 -2.68
C ARG A 438 11.58 6.79 -3.52
N ALA A 439 10.53 6.20 -2.93
CA ALA A 439 9.22 6.11 -3.57
C ALA A 439 8.73 7.48 -4.07
N ARG A 440 8.16 7.51 -5.29
CA ARG A 440 7.57 8.70 -5.96
C ARG A 440 8.53 9.84 -6.36
N LEU A 441 9.80 9.79 -5.95
CA LEU A 441 10.83 10.78 -6.31
C LEU A 441 12.05 10.15 -7.00
N GLY A 442 12.15 8.82 -6.98
CA GLY A 442 13.25 8.05 -7.54
C GLY A 442 12.98 7.47 -8.93
N VAL A 443 13.68 6.39 -9.25
CA VAL A 443 13.67 5.79 -10.59
C VAL A 443 12.39 5.00 -10.81
N GLY A 444 11.47 5.60 -11.55
CA GLY A 444 10.18 5.02 -11.93
C GLY A 444 10.25 4.17 -13.20
N LEU A 445 11.26 3.29 -13.33
CA LEU A 445 11.38 2.41 -14.50
C LEU A 445 10.20 1.44 -14.63
N PHE A 446 9.56 1.10 -13.50
CA PHE A 446 8.59 0.03 -13.39
C PHE A 446 7.32 0.43 -12.63
N GLU A 447 6.94 1.72 -12.67
CA GLU A 447 5.82 2.29 -11.90
C GLU A 447 4.49 1.54 -12.04
N THR A 448 4.38 0.80 -13.13
CA THR A 448 3.24 0.10 -13.68
C THR A 448 3.27 -1.41 -13.46
N ALA A 449 4.40 -1.99 -13.05
CA ALA A 449 4.53 -3.39 -12.62
C ALA A 449 4.52 -3.52 -11.09
N TYR A 450 4.06 -2.47 -10.39
CA TYR A 450 4.10 -2.33 -8.93
C TYR A 450 5.49 -2.57 -8.30
N PHE A 451 6.55 -2.49 -9.10
CA PHE A 451 7.91 -2.75 -8.66
C PHE A 451 8.63 -1.42 -8.45
N TYR A 452 8.84 -1.07 -7.19
CA TYR A 452 9.65 0.08 -6.80
C TYR A 452 10.75 -0.47 -5.92
N PRO A 453 11.92 -0.80 -6.49
CA PRO A 453 13.01 -1.37 -5.70
C PRO A 453 13.45 -0.34 -4.66
N ASP A 454 13.73 -0.77 -3.42
CA ASP A 454 14.20 0.13 -2.35
C ASP A 454 15.66 0.56 -2.55
N PHE A 455 16.46 -0.26 -3.22
CA PHE A 455 17.87 0.02 -3.51
C PHE A 455 18.23 -0.18 -4.97
N ILE A 456 19.19 0.62 -5.42
CA ILE A 456 19.86 0.48 -6.72
C ILE A 456 21.33 0.31 -6.42
N PHE A 457 21.90 -0.79 -6.91
CA PHE A 457 23.29 -1.15 -6.73
C PHE A 457 24.00 -1.16 -8.08
N TRP A 458 25.18 -0.53 -8.16
CA TRP A 458 26.02 -0.55 -9.35
C TRP A 458 27.27 -1.35 -9.07
N MET A 459 27.66 -2.17 -10.04
CA MET A 459 28.95 -2.85 -10.09
C MET A 459 29.61 -2.53 -11.43
N ILE A 460 30.82 -1.96 -11.39
CA ILE A 460 31.48 -1.38 -12.57
C ILE A 460 32.85 -2.00 -12.79
N LYS A 461 33.15 -2.35 -14.03
CA LYS A 461 34.47 -2.82 -14.49
C LYS A 461 34.80 -2.22 -15.85
N GLY A 462 35.64 -1.19 -15.86
CA GLY A 462 35.99 -0.46 -17.09
C GLY A 462 34.76 0.20 -17.71
N ASN A 463 34.44 -0.13 -18.96
CA ASN A 463 33.27 0.39 -19.67
C ASN A 463 32.00 -0.46 -19.48
N LEU A 464 32.01 -1.44 -18.57
CA LEU A 464 30.85 -2.27 -18.27
C LEU A 464 30.27 -1.87 -16.92
N GLN A 465 28.98 -1.55 -16.91
CA GLN A 465 28.23 -1.20 -15.70
C GLN A 465 27.02 -2.10 -15.56
N GLN A 466 26.95 -2.85 -14.46
CA GLN A 466 25.77 -3.62 -14.12
C GLN A 466 24.97 -2.89 -13.04
N ILE A 467 23.68 -2.68 -13.32
CA ILE A 467 22.72 -2.03 -12.42
C ILE A 467 21.80 -3.11 -11.87
N VAL A 468 21.76 -3.26 -10.54
CA VAL A 468 20.97 -4.26 -9.84
C VAL A 468 19.91 -3.55 -9.01
N PHE A 469 18.65 -3.80 -9.32
CA PHE A 469 17.48 -3.32 -8.58
C PHE A 469 17.17 -4.31 -7.45
N LEU A 470 17.14 -3.83 -6.21
CA LEU A 470 17.03 -4.66 -5.01
C LEU A 470 15.80 -4.24 -4.21
N ASP A 471 14.88 -5.17 -3.98
CA ASP A 471 13.63 -4.98 -3.24
C ASP A 471 13.60 -5.91 -2.01
N PRO A 472 14.18 -5.51 -0.85
CA PRO A 472 14.10 -6.23 0.42
C PRO A 472 12.70 -6.13 1.04
N HIS A 473 11.76 -6.87 0.45
CA HIS A 473 10.35 -6.87 0.85
C HIS A 473 9.89 -8.21 1.44
N GLY A 474 8.82 -8.19 2.23
CA GLY A 474 8.14 -9.42 2.66
C GLY A 474 7.24 -9.97 1.56
N LEU A 475 7.53 -11.15 1.02
CA LEU A 475 6.63 -11.88 0.13
C LEU A 475 5.62 -12.70 0.95
N ALA A 476 4.73 -12.03 1.68
CA ALA A 476 3.79 -12.72 2.56
C ALA A 476 2.55 -13.29 1.83
N HIS A 477 2.19 -12.73 0.66
CA HIS A 477 0.96 -13.03 -0.05
C HIS A 477 1.23 -13.35 -1.53
N ASP A 478 0.49 -14.29 -2.11
CA ASP A 478 0.53 -14.64 -3.54
C ASP A 478 -0.45 -13.77 -4.32
N THR A 479 -0.16 -12.47 -4.43
CA THR A 479 -1.02 -11.53 -5.15
C THR A 479 -0.63 -11.39 -6.62
N ASP A 480 -1.56 -10.92 -7.46
CA ASP A 480 -1.29 -10.53 -8.87
C ASP A 480 -0.05 -9.61 -8.96
N LYS A 481 0.14 -8.71 -7.97
CA LYS A 481 1.26 -7.78 -7.92
C LYS A 481 2.60 -8.50 -7.70
N ASP A 482 2.64 -9.48 -6.81
CA ASP A 482 3.86 -10.23 -6.51
C ASP A 482 4.31 -11.07 -7.71
N ARG A 483 3.34 -11.63 -8.45
CA ARG A 483 3.60 -12.34 -9.72
C ARG A 483 4.15 -11.41 -10.79
N GLU A 484 3.61 -10.20 -10.93
CA GLU A 484 4.14 -9.19 -11.87
C GLU A 484 5.58 -8.78 -11.51
N LYS A 485 5.87 -8.55 -10.22
CA LYS A 485 7.24 -8.25 -9.74
C LYS A 485 8.22 -9.37 -10.07
N GLN A 486 7.86 -10.63 -9.82
CA GLN A 486 8.71 -11.78 -10.13
C GLN A 486 8.96 -11.91 -11.65
N ASN A 487 7.91 -11.76 -12.46
CA ASN A 487 8.02 -11.79 -13.91
C ASN A 487 8.91 -10.66 -14.44
N LEU A 488 8.83 -9.47 -13.84
CA LEU A 488 9.72 -8.37 -14.18
C LEU A 488 11.18 -8.71 -13.85
N CYS A 489 11.46 -9.22 -12.64
CA CYS A 489 12.83 -9.55 -12.25
C CYS A 489 13.45 -10.60 -13.18
N LYS A 490 12.65 -11.58 -13.61
CA LYS A 490 13.07 -12.61 -14.56
C LYS A 490 13.36 -12.07 -15.97
N ASN A 491 12.58 -11.10 -16.43
CA ASN A 491 12.62 -10.65 -17.84
C ASN A 491 13.35 -9.32 -18.03
N ILE A 492 13.78 -8.64 -16.97
CA ILE A 492 14.36 -7.29 -17.04
C ILE A 492 15.51 -7.17 -18.05
N ARG A 493 16.44 -8.13 -18.04
CA ARG A 493 17.55 -8.23 -19.01
C ARG A 493 17.03 -8.21 -20.44
N LYS A 494 16.15 -9.17 -20.75
CA LYS A 494 15.59 -9.38 -22.08
C LYS A 494 14.73 -8.22 -22.56
N ASP A 495 13.95 -7.63 -21.67
CA ASP A 495 12.90 -6.67 -22.01
C ASP A 495 13.42 -5.22 -22.11
N TYR A 496 14.49 -4.87 -21.37
CA TYR A 496 14.97 -3.49 -21.27
C TYR A 496 16.38 -3.27 -21.82
N GLU A 497 17.32 -4.22 -21.66
CA GLU A 497 18.70 -4.02 -22.12
C GLU A 497 18.80 -3.67 -23.62
N PRO A 498 18.08 -4.32 -24.56
CA PRO A 498 18.19 -3.97 -25.97
C PRO A 498 17.83 -2.52 -26.29
N PHE A 499 16.88 -1.94 -25.54
CA PHE A 499 16.46 -0.55 -25.70
C PHE A 499 17.48 0.40 -25.08
N ILE A 500 18.01 0.08 -23.89
CA ILE A 500 19.08 0.86 -23.24
C ILE A 500 20.31 0.90 -24.13
N GLN A 501 20.77 -0.25 -24.61
CA GLN A 501 21.96 -0.34 -25.45
C GLN A 501 21.82 0.43 -26.76
N ARG A 502 20.63 0.44 -27.36
CA ARG A 502 20.33 1.28 -28.51
C ARG A 502 20.45 2.76 -28.16
N ARG A 503 19.85 3.18 -27.04
CA ARG A 503 19.87 4.58 -26.59
C ARG A 503 21.28 5.07 -26.26
N LEU A 504 22.10 4.23 -25.63
CA LEU A 504 23.50 4.55 -25.34
C LEU A 504 24.29 4.79 -26.63
N LYS A 505 24.10 3.94 -27.65
CA LYS A 505 24.70 4.13 -28.98
C LYS A 505 24.25 5.43 -29.65
N GLU A 506 22.96 5.75 -29.59
CA GLU A 506 22.42 7.02 -30.12
C GLU A 506 23.04 8.25 -29.43
N LYS A 507 23.32 8.16 -28.12
CA LYS A 507 24.01 9.20 -27.35
C LYS A 507 25.54 9.19 -27.49
N GLY A 508 26.11 8.26 -28.28
CA GLY A 508 27.57 8.12 -28.44
C GLY A 508 28.30 7.64 -27.18
N ILE A 509 27.59 6.99 -26.25
CA ILE A 509 28.15 6.46 -25.01
C ILE A 509 28.70 5.05 -25.29
N SER A 510 29.98 4.83 -25.03
CA SER A 510 30.66 3.55 -25.24
C SER A 510 30.50 2.56 -24.07
N THR A 511 29.83 2.96 -22.99
CA THR A 511 29.56 2.13 -21.82
C THR A 511 28.47 1.11 -22.15
N GLU A 512 28.68 -0.14 -21.77
CA GLU A 512 27.69 -1.21 -21.85
C GLU A 512 26.96 -1.32 -20.50
N ILE A 513 25.62 -1.31 -20.53
CA ILE A 513 24.79 -1.44 -19.32
C ILE A 513 24.08 -2.79 -19.28
N LEU A 514 24.29 -3.52 -18.19
CA LEU A 514 23.56 -4.75 -17.86
C LEU A 514 22.57 -4.47 -16.72
N LEU A 515 21.41 -5.12 -16.75
CA LEU A 515 20.37 -4.95 -15.73
C LEU A 515 20.11 -6.25 -14.97
N ASP A 516 19.87 -6.14 -13.68
CA ASP A 516 19.31 -7.22 -12.88
C ASP A 516 18.31 -6.71 -11.88
N ALA A 517 17.43 -7.60 -11.43
CA ALA A 517 16.56 -7.31 -10.31
C ALA A 517 16.40 -8.55 -9.43
N TYR A 518 16.38 -8.31 -8.12
CA TYR A 518 16.21 -9.34 -7.09
C TYR A 518 15.21 -8.88 -6.03
N ILE A 519 14.35 -9.80 -5.63
CA ILE A 519 13.50 -9.66 -4.46
C ILE A 519 14.19 -10.36 -3.29
N VAL A 520 14.47 -9.62 -2.22
CA VAL A 520 15.11 -10.15 -1.00
C VAL A 520 14.03 -10.37 0.06
N SER A 521 13.50 -11.60 0.12
CA SER A 521 12.43 -11.96 1.05
C SER A 521 12.92 -12.01 2.49
N VAL A 522 12.35 -11.16 3.34
CA VAL A 522 12.52 -11.22 4.81
C VAL A 522 11.67 -12.32 5.46
N THR A 523 10.67 -12.82 4.74
CA THR A 523 9.74 -13.87 5.19
C THR A 523 10.37 -15.26 5.08
N ASP A 524 9.99 -16.16 5.99
CA ASP A 524 10.49 -17.53 6.01
C ASP A 524 10.15 -18.29 4.71
N PRO A 525 11.12 -19.01 4.11
CA PRO A 525 10.87 -19.79 2.89
C PRO A 525 9.70 -20.77 2.99
N LYS A 526 9.44 -21.34 4.19
CA LYS A 526 8.33 -22.28 4.40
C LYS A 526 6.98 -21.57 4.34
N THR A 527 6.87 -20.41 4.97
CA THR A 527 5.64 -19.59 4.94
C THR A 527 5.33 -19.09 3.53
N VAL A 528 6.37 -18.76 2.76
CA VAL A 528 6.23 -18.36 1.35
C VAL A 528 5.79 -19.56 0.50
N SER A 529 6.36 -20.75 0.70
CA SER A 529 5.96 -21.94 -0.07
C SER A 529 4.54 -22.42 0.22
N ASP A 530 4.05 -22.24 1.44
CA ASP A 530 2.69 -22.66 1.82
C ASP A 530 1.61 -21.72 1.26
N ASN A 531 1.94 -20.43 1.09
CA ASN A 531 1.02 -19.41 0.57
C ASN A 531 1.05 -19.28 -0.95
N PHE A 532 2.17 -19.62 -1.62
CA PHE A 532 2.30 -19.49 -3.08
C PHE A 532 1.95 -20.77 -3.82
N LYS A 533 1.09 -20.67 -4.85
CA LYS A 533 0.85 -21.76 -5.81
C LYS A 533 2.04 -21.90 -6.76
N GLY A 534 3.10 -22.56 -6.28
CA GLY A 534 4.36 -22.78 -6.98
C GLY A 534 5.52 -22.07 -6.28
N ILE A 535 6.63 -22.77 -6.05
CA ILE A 535 7.84 -22.19 -5.46
C ILE A 535 8.36 -21.12 -6.43
N PRO A 536 8.60 -19.87 -5.98
CA PRO A 536 9.27 -18.88 -6.82
C PRO A 536 10.58 -19.47 -7.35
N GLU A 537 10.84 -19.37 -8.66
CA GLU A 537 12.11 -19.82 -9.22
C GLU A 537 13.26 -19.12 -8.48
N LYS A 538 14.17 -19.92 -7.90
CA LYS A 538 15.23 -19.45 -6.98
C LYS A 538 16.15 -18.37 -7.56
N SER A 539 16.17 -18.15 -8.87
CA SER A 539 17.19 -17.31 -9.51
C SER A 539 17.02 -15.80 -9.29
N HIS A 540 15.84 -15.31 -8.90
CA HIS A 540 15.57 -13.86 -8.68
C HIS A 540 14.83 -13.53 -7.39
N VAL A 541 14.51 -14.54 -6.58
CA VAL A 541 13.96 -14.37 -5.22
C VAL A 541 14.90 -15.06 -4.26
N VAL A 542 15.57 -14.27 -3.42
CA VAL A 542 16.51 -14.75 -2.40
C VAL A 542 15.93 -14.50 -1.01
N TYR A 543 16.33 -15.30 -0.03
CA TYR A 543 15.77 -15.23 1.32
C TYR A 543 16.82 -14.72 2.30
N GLN A 544 16.55 -13.60 2.97
CA GLN A 544 17.50 -12.95 3.86
C GLN A 544 17.92 -13.85 5.05
N LYS A 545 17.06 -14.79 5.46
CA LYS A 545 17.38 -15.78 6.49
C LYS A 545 18.45 -16.79 6.08
N ASN A 546 18.73 -16.95 4.80
CA ASN A 546 19.78 -17.85 4.32
C ASN A 546 21.13 -17.14 4.41
N SER A 547 22.07 -17.63 5.21
CA SER A 547 23.38 -16.98 5.44
C SER A 547 24.21 -16.71 4.17
N GLY A 548 23.91 -17.36 3.04
CA GLY A 548 24.56 -17.17 1.75
C GLY A 548 23.79 -16.31 0.74
N TYR A 549 22.72 -15.61 1.11
CA TYR A 549 21.84 -14.94 0.13
C TYR A 549 22.54 -13.83 -0.68
N ILE A 550 23.46 -13.06 -0.06
CA ILE A 550 24.25 -12.08 -0.80
C ILE A 550 25.17 -12.77 -1.81
N ARG A 551 25.77 -13.91 -1.47
CA ARG A 551 26.58 -14.69 -2.41
C ARG A 551 25.73 -15.17 -3.59
N GLU A 552 24.51 -15.63 -3.36
CA GLU A 552 23.57 -16.05 -4.40
C GLU A 552 23.24 -14.90 -5.38
N ILE A 553 23.02 -13.67 -4.86
CA ILE A 553 22.86 -12.47 -5.70
C ILE A 553 24.12 -12.28 -6.57
N PHE A 554 25.31 -12.27 -5.96
CA PHE A 554 26.57 -12.00 -6.66
C PHE A 554 26.96 -13.06 -7.70
N GLU A 555 26.70 -14.34 -7.44
CA GLU A 555 26.94 -15.43 -8.39
C GLU A 555 25.98 -15.38 -9.60
N GLY A 556 24.81 -14.76 -9.43
CA GLY A 556 23.87 -14.51 -10.52
C GLY A 556 24.21 -13.29 -11.39
N LEU A 557 25.14 -12.43 -10.95
CA LEU A 557 25.48 -11.20 -11.67
C LEU A 557 26.28 -11.50 -12.94
N ALA A 558 25.79 -11.03 -14.08
CA ALA A 558 26.44 -11.21 -15.38
C ALA A 558 27.84 -10.59 -15.47
N ILE A 559 28.17 -9.56 -14.70
CA ILE A 559 29.52 -8.94 -14.68
C ILE A 559 30.56 -9.80 -13.94
N VAL A 560 30.10 -10.74 -13.11
CA VAL A 560 30.95 -11.64 -12.30
C VAL A 560 31.14 -13.00 -12.97
N GLN A 561 30.21 -13.38 -13.85
CA GLN A 561 30.30 -14.56 -14.73
C GLN A 561 31.26 -14.30 -15.89
#